data_AF-A0AAN4Z8M9-F1
#
_entry.id   AF-A0AAN4Z8M9-F1
#
_cell.length_a   1.000
_cell.length_b   1.000
_cell.length_c   1.000
_cell.angle_alpha   90.00
_cell.angle_beta   90.00
_cell.angle_gamma   90.00
#
_symmetry.space_group_name_H-M   'P 1'
#
loop_
_entity.id
_entity.type
_entity.pdbx_description
1 polymer ?
#
loop_
_entity_poly.entity_id
_entity_poly.type
_entity_poly.pdbx_seq_one_letter_code
_entity_poly.pdbx_strand_id
1 'polypeptide(L)'
;MLLRLLTAALLITAAAAKICRPKASGTKLHEALVNNDVNSIMGDPERNTVRHANQLVYFWPSLSEFEQEVLRDSFTQISRRTCIKFEEQPWQPWYHADRWEPDRPYVIIRKSRQYAAYTDNKLDGDVQRTILYVSQNAFEQNSYNQSRGAVMDQLVRYMGMRKELLRPDAASYIQEHVPRAAPATPRFHPSQLSWPFDPESVTVPLSARKSHYLTEYCPARNDADIGAGQRVGLLTRWDAIKLNSMYCPQLVEADPQRGPCVVPRKKDLKSFKKKLSGYKEQKKR
;
A
#
# COMPACT_ATOMS: atom_id res chain seq x y z
N MET A 1 -52.64 56.99 -45.55
CA MET A 1 -52.74 58.16 -44.65
C MET A 1 -52.89 57.67 -43.22
N LEU A 2 -52.04 58.23 -42.35
CA LEU A 2 -52.09 58.34 -40.88
C LEU A 2 -52.49 57.11 -40.04
N LEU A 3 -51.61 56.48 -39.26
CA LEU A 3 -50.85 56.96 -38.08
C LEU A 3 -51.71 57.07 -36.81
N ARG A 4 -51.44 56.21 -35.82
CA ARG A 4 -51.05 56.51 -34.40
C ARG A 4 -51.44 55.33 -33.47
N LEU A 5 -50.49 54.62 -32.84
CA LEU A 5 -49.68 54.95 -31.64
C LEU A 5 -50.48 55.02 -30.33
N LEU A 6 -50.29 54.04 -29.45
CA LEU A 6 -50.20 54.13 -27.96
C LEU A 6 -49.99 52.70 -27.41
N THR A 7 -48.74 52.24 -27.27
CA THR A 7 -47.95 52.21 -26.01
C THR A 7 -48.66 51.62 -24.79
N ALA A 8 -48.27 50.39 -24.41
CA ALA A 8 -48.16 49.98 -23.01
C ALA A 8 -47.02 48.97 -22.89
N ALA A 9 -45.96 49.39 -22.21
CA ALA A 9 -44.78 48.61 -21.92
C ALA A 9 -45.12 47.50 -20.91
N LEU A 10 -44.75 46.25 -21.24
CA LEU A 10 -44.41 45.26 -20.22
C LEU A 10 -43.01 44.73 -20.54
N LEU A 11 -42.02 45.26 -19.84
CA LEU A 11 -40.73 44.62 -19.68
C LEU A 11 -40.96 43.31 -18.92
N ILE A 12 -40.81 42.16 -19.60
CA ILE A 12 -40.54 40.90 -18.92
C ILE A 12 -39.05 40.64 -19.06
N THR A 13 -38.33 40.94 -17.99
CA THR A 13 -36.94 40.56 -17.77
C THR A 13 -36.86 39.04 -17.63
N ALA A 14 -36.55 38.33 -18.73
CA ALA A 14 -36.18 36.93 -18.64
C ALA A 14 -34.73 36.83 -18.13
N ALA A 15 -34.61 36.76 -16.81
CA ALA A 15 -33.37 36.43 -16.12
C ALA A 15 -32.94 34.99 -16.43
N ALA A 16 -31.67 34.86 -16.82
CA ALA A 16 -30.75 33.73 -16.65
C ALA A 16 -31.33 32.30 -16.55
N ALA A 17 -31.05 31.50 -17.59
CA ALA A 17 -30.77 30.08 -17.43
C ALA A 17 -29.43 29.75 -18.10
N LYS A 18 -28.32 30.12 -17.43
CA LYS A 18 -27.09 29.33 -17.58
C LYS A 18 -27.48 27.92 -17.14
N ILE A 19 -27.44 26.96 -18.06
CA ILE A 19 -27.48 25.54 -17.72
C ILE A 19 -26.20 25.27 -16.92
N CYS A 20 -26.28 25.55 -15.62
CA CYS A 20 -25.29 25.10 -14.66
C CYS A 20 -25.35 23.58 -14.70
N ARG A 21 -24.29 22.95 -15.20
CA ARG A 21 -23.98 21.57 -14.84
C ARG A 21 -24.18 21.48 -13.32
N PRO A 22 -24.97 20.51 -12.80
CA PRO A 22 -25.07 20.36 -11.36
C PRO A 22 -23.64 20.22 -10.84
N LYS A 23 -23.19 21.18 -10.02
CA LYS A 23 -22.05 20.95 -9.15
C LYS A 23 -22.40 19.68 -8.41
N ALA A 24 -21.56 18.66 -8.56
CA ALA A 24 -21.66 17.42 -7.80
C ALA A 24 -21.98 17.84 -6.37
N SER A 25 -23.19 17.52 -5.93
CA SER A 25 -23.59 17.71 -4.54
C SER A 25 -22.55 16.94 -3.76
N GLY A 26 -21.71 17.67 -3.02
CA GLY A 26 -20.82 17.08 -2.06
C GLY A 26 -21.72 16.41 -1.04
N THR A 27 -22.02 15.14 -1.28
CA THR A 27 -22.44 14.24 -0.21
C THR A 27 -21.35 14.37 0.82
N LYS A 28 -21.67 15.08 1.90
CA LYS A 28 -20.94 14.97 3.16
C LYS A 28 -20.91 13.47 3.43
N LEU A 29 -19.77 12.86 3.10
CA LEU A 29 -19.46 11.49 3.47
C LEU A 29 -19.64 11.47 4.97
N HIS A 30 -20.72 10.80 5.39
CA HIS A 30 -21.07 10.59 6.79
C HIS A 30 -19.79 10.17 7.53
N GLU A 31 -19.53 10.84 8.65
CA GLU A 31 -18.37 10.73 9.54
C GLU A 31 -18.23 9.35 10.23
N ALA A 32 -18.57 8.25 9.56
CA ALA A 32 -18.64 6.90 10.12
C ALA A 32 -17.63 5.90 9.53
N LEU A 33 -16.63 6.37 8.78
CA LEU A 33 -15.51 5.54 8.28
C LEU A 33 -14.13 6.13 8.61
N VAL A 34 -14.01 6.77 9.78
CA VAL A 34 -12.70 7.14 10.34
C VAL A 34 -12.10 5.91 11.03
N ASN A 35 -11.79 4.87 10.24
CA ASN A 35 -10.72 3.95 10.62
C ASN A 35 -9.42 4.64 10.21
N ASN A 36 -8.74 5.23 11.20
CA ASN A 36 -7.49 5.96 11.09
C ASN A 36 -6.32 5.06 10.65
N ASP A 37 -6.38 4.60 9.40
CA ASP A 37 -5.24 4.04 8.71
C ASP A 37 -5.16 4.71 7.34
N VAL A 38 -4.66 5.95 7.36
CA VAL A 38 -4.39 6.86 6.22
C VAL A 38 -3.58 6.17 5.09
N ASN A 39 -3.06 4.97 5.36
CA ASN A 39 -2.28 4.15 4.46
C ASN A 39 -3.03 2.97 3.84
N SER A 40 -4.30 2.70 4.16
CA SER A 40 -5.03 1.60 3.49
C SER A 40 -5.24 1.94 2.02
N ILE A 41 -4.65 1.14 1.12
CA ILE A 41 -4.93 1.25 -0.31
C ILE A 41 -6.37 0.83 -0.51
N MET A 42 -7.25 1.79 -0.77
CA MET A 42 -8.64 1.53 -1.12
C MET A 42 -8.69 0.93 -2.53
N GLY A 43 -8.45 -0.38 -2.60
CA GLY A 43 -8.82 -1.23 -3.73
C GLY A 43 -10.03 -2.08 -3.35
N ASP A 44 -10.74 -2.59 -4.35
CA ASP A 44 -11.88 -3.50 -4.15
C ASP A 44 -11.45 -4.70 -3.27
N PRO A 45 -12.01 -4.85 -2.05
CA PRO A 45 -11.65 -5.93 -1.14
C PRO A 45 -12.06 -7.32 -1.66
N GLU A 46 -12.93 -7.40 -2.68
CA GLU A 46 -13.45 -8.65 -3.23
C GLU A 46 -12.64 -9.21 -4.41
N ARG A 47 -11.87 -8.38 -5.12
CA ARG A 47 -11.02 -8.86 -6.22
C ARG A 47 -9.63 -9.24 -5.71
N ASN A 48 -9.31 -10.54 -5.81
CA ASN A 48 -7.92 -11.00 -5.87
C ASN A 48 -7.28 -10.49 -7.17
N THR A 49 -6.93 -9.20 -7.23
CA THR A 49 -6.19 -8.64 -8.36
C THR A 49 -4.72 -9.01 -8.22
N VAL A 50 -4.37 -10.26 -8.56
CA VAL A 50 -2.97 -10.60 -8.84
C VAL A 50 -2.61 -9.83 -10.10
N ARG A 51 -1.72 -8.85 -9.98
CA ARG A 51 -1.29 -8.00 -11.10
C ARG A 51 -0.29 -8.77 -11.97
N HIS A 52 0.16 -8.17 -13.05
CA HIS A 52 1.31 -8.72 -13.77
C HIS A 52 2.59 -8.50 -12.96
N ALA A 53 3.57 -9.41 -13.06
CA ALA A 53 4.84 -9.24 -12.36
C ALA A 53 5.63 -8.01 -12.89
N ASN A 54 5.55 -7.75 -14.19
CA ASN A 54 6.15 -6.59 -14.81
C ASN A 54 5.11 -5.47 -14.92
N GLN A 55 5.49 -4.28 -14.46
CA GLN A 55 4.65 -3.09 -14.41
C GLN A 55 5.35 -1.99 -15.22
N LEU A 56 4.73 -1.54 -16.32
CA LEU A 56 5.15 -0.31 -16.99
C LEU A 56 4.70 0.90 -16.15
N VAL A 57 5.63 1.77 -15.79
CA VAL A 57 5.38 2.85 -14.83
C VAL A 57 5.71 4.21 -15.42
N TYR A 58 4.81 5.17 -15.20
CA TYR A 58 5.02 6.57 -15.54
C TYR A 58 4.92 7.44 -14.29
N PHE A 59 5.95 8.25 -14.06
CA PHE A 59 5.94 9.24 -12.98
C PHE A 59 5.17 10.49 -13.41
N TRP A 60 4.21 10.89 -12.58
CA TRP A 60 3.48 12.12 -12.83
C TRP A 60 4.40 13.33 -12.61
N PRO A 61 4.29 14.40 -13.44
CA PRO A 61 5.20 15.55 -13.38
C PRO A 61 5.26 16.30 -12.06
N SER A 62 4.32 16.07 -11.14
CA SER A 62 4.31 16.73 -9.83
C SER A 62 5.24 16.06 -8.80
N LEU A 63 5.87 14.93 -9.13
CA LEU A 63 6.83 14.26 -8.26
C LEU A 63 8.18 14.97 -8.32
N SER A 64 8.72 15.36 -7.17
CA SER A 64 10.06 15.95 -7.11
C SER A 64 11.14 14.93 -7.47
N GLU A 65 12.35 15.40 -7.78
CA GLU A 65 13.49 14.52 -8.08
C GLU A 65 13.77 13.54 -6.93
N PHE A 66 13.75 14.04 -5.69
CA PHE A 66 13.86 13.21 -4.48
C PHE A 66 12.78 12.12 -4.41
N GLU A 67 11.52 12.46 -4.70
CA GLU A 67 10.40 11.50 -4.65
C GLU A 67 10.55 10.42 -5.73
N GLN A 68 10.99 10.81 -6.92
CA GLN A 68 11.30 9.88 -8.01
C GLN A 68 12.48 8.97 -7.64
N GLU A 69 13.52 9.50 -7.01
CA GLU A 69 14.67 8.71 -6.55
C GLU A 69 14.25 7.66 -5.51
N VAL A 70 13.44 8.05 -4.51
CA VAL A 70 12.90 7.11 -3.51
C VAL A 70 12.07 6.01 -4.17
N LEU A 71 11.26 6.34 -5.19
CA LEU A 71 10.48 5.37 -5.96
C LEU A 71 11.41 4.41 -6.73
N ARG A 72 12.39 4.92 -7.47
CA ARG A 72 13.36 4.09 -8.23
C ARG A 72 14.15 3.15 -7.34
N ASP A 73 14.60 3.61 -6.17
CA ASP A 73 15.30 2.73 -5.23
C ASP A 73 14.33 1.71 -4.62
N SER A 74 13.09 2.09 -4.31
CA SER A 74 12.05 1.13 -3.88
C SER A 74 11.81 0.02 -4.92
N PHE A 75 11.73 0.38 -6.21
CA PHE A 75 11.62 -0.58 -7.31
C PHE A 75 12.82 -1.52 -7.36
N THR A 76 14.02 -0.96 -7.21
CA THR A 76 15.26 -1.72 -7.18
C THR A 76 15.29 -2.70 -6.01
N GLN A 77 14.90 -2.28 -4.80
CA GLN A 77 14.87 -3.16 -3.62
C GLN A 77 13.87 -4.32 -3.79
N ILE A 78 12.70 -4.07 -4.37
CA ILE A 78 11.71 -5.11 -4.64
C ILE A 78 12.23 -6.09 -5.70
N SER A 79 12.72 -5.56 -6.82
CA SER A 79 13.19 -6.36 -7.97
C SER A 79 14.45 -7.17 -7.65
N ARG A 80 15.26 -6.76 -6.67
CA ARG A 80 16.46 -7.50 -6.23
C ARG A 80 16.17 -8.86 -5.61
N ARG A 81 14.98 -9.04 -5.04
CA ARG A 81 14.60 -10.25 -4.27
C ARG A 81 13.35 -10.94 -4.83
N THR A 82 12.74 -10.36 -5.86
CA THR A 82 11.53 -10.87 -6.46
C THR A 82 11.59 -10.83 -7.98
N CYS A 83 10.68 -11.53 -8.65
CA CYS A 83 10.50 -11.41 -10.10
C CYS A 83 9.70 -10.16 -10.51
N ILE A 84 9.20 -9.38 -9.55
CA ILE A 84 8.40 -8.19 -9.83
C ILE A 84 9.34 -7.10 -10.35
N LYS A 85 8.96 -6.46 -11.46
CA LYS A 85 9.71 -5.36 -12.06
C LYS A 85 8.81 -4.16 -12.28
N PHE A 86 9.35 -2.98 -11.96
CA PHE A 86 8.74 -1.70 -12.31
C PHE A 86 9.65 -1.04 -13.33
N GLU A 87 9.17 -0.95 -14.56
CA GLU A 87 9.91 -0.41 -15.70
C GLU A 87 9.46 1.03 -15.91
N GLU A 88 10.28 1.97 -15.44
CA GLU A 88 10.03 3.40 -15.63
C GLU A 88 10.13 3.76 -17.11
N GLN A 89 9.12 4.45 -17.60
CA GLN A 89 9.04 4.97 -18.94
C GLN A 89 9.02 6.51 -18.88
N PRO A 90 9.61 7.19 -19.88
CA PRO A 90 9.64 8.64 -19.90
C PRO A 90 8.22 9.22 -19.98
N TRP A 91 7.95 10.25 -19.18
CA TRP A 91 6.65 10.91 -19.19
C TRP A 91 6.43 11.64 -20.53
N GLN A 92 5.30 11.34 -21.20
CA GLN A 92 4.89 12.02 -22.43
C GLN A 92 3.60 12.83 -22.20
N PRO A 93 3.57 14.13 -22.56
CA PRO A 93 2.37 14.96 -22.44
C PRO A 93 1.16 14.45 -23.23
N TRP A 94 -0.02 14.88 -22.77
CA TRP A 94 -1.33 14.41 -23.18
C TRP A 94 -1.80 14.77 -24.61
N TYR A 95 -0.91 15.19 -25.50
CA TYR A 95 -1.21 15.54 -26.90
C TYR A 95 -0.37 14.76 -27.93
N HIS A 96 0.57 13.92 -27.51
CA HIS A 96 1.28 12.99 -28.41
C HIS A 96 0.43 11.76 -28.70
N ALA A 97 0.38 11.29 -29.96
CA ALA A 97 -0.40 10.12 -30.38
C ALA A 97 0.30 8.80 -29.97
N ASP A 98 1.63 8.78 -29.94
CA ASP A 98 2.47 7.60 -29.63
C ASP A 98 2.71 7.43 -28.11
N ARG A 99 1.75 7.88 -27.29
CA ARG A 99 1.99 8.28 -25.90
C ARG A 99 2.32 7.13 -24.95
N TRP A 100 1.69 6.01 -25.20
CA TRP A 100 1.73 4.80 -24.39
C TRP A 100 1.69 3.64 -25.37
N GLU A 101 2.34 2.52 -25.07
CA GLU A 101 2.11 1.31 -25.84
C GLU A 101 0.62 0.96 -25.72
N PRO A 102 -0.18 1.14 -26.79
CA PRO A 102 -1.65 1.14 -26.68
C PRO A 102 -2.18 -0.22 -26.25
N ASP A 103 -1.40 -1.28 -26.49
CA ASP A 103 -1.76 -2.67 -26.24
C ASP A 103 -1.26 -3.20 -24.89
N ARG A 104 -0.59 -2.38 -24.06
CA ARG A 104 0.00 -2.84 -22.79
C ARG A 104 -0.57 -2.11 -21.57
N PRO A 105 -0.88 -2.84 -20.48
CA PRO A 105 -1.32 -2.22 -19.25
C PRO A 105 -0.18 -1.42 -18.60
N TYR A 106 -0.52 -0.27 -18.02
CA TYR A 106 0.47 0.62 -17.42
C TYR A 106 -0.06 1.34 -16.17
N VAL A 107 0.89 1.81 -15.36
CA VAL A 107 0.65 2.44 -14.07
C VAL A 107 1.16 3.87 -14.08
N ILE A 108 0.28 4.82 -13.76
CA ILE A 108 0.66 6.21 -13.52
C ILE A 108 0.80 6.42 -12.01
N ILE A 109 1.99 6.78 -11.55
CA ILE A 109 2.25 7.05 -10.13
C ILE A 109 2.13 8.54 -9.85
N ARG A 110 1.28 8.87 -8.88
CA ARG A 110 1.00 10.25 -8.42
C ARG A 110 1.17 10.33 -6.92
N LYS A 111 1.57 11.51 -6.43
CA LYS A 111 1.50 11.81 -4.99
C LYS A 111 0.09 12.24 -4.61
N SER A 112 -0.41 11.78 -3.47
CA SER A 112 -1.64 12.23 -2.84
C SER A 112 -1.36 12.76 -1.44
N ARG A 113 -1.98 13.89 -1.07
CA ARG A 113 -1.83 14.48 0.27
C ARG A 113 -2.54 13.70 1.36
N GLN A 114 -3.56 12.91 1.00
CA GLN A 114 -4.55 12.41 1.96
C GLN A 114 -4.53 10.89 2.11
N TYR A 115 -4.10 10.15 1.09
CA TYR A 115 -4.28 8.69 1.09
C TYR A 115 -3.27 7.99 0.20
N ALA A 116 -3.07 6.70 0.48
CA ALA A 116 -2.53 5.74 -0.48
C ALA A 116 -3.71 5.00 -1.13
N ALA A 117 -3.79 4.90 -2.45
CA ALA A 117 -4.89 4.19 -3.14
C ALA A 117 -4.50 3.85 -4.58
N TYR A 118 -5.28 3.02 -5.26
CA TYR A 118 -5.19 2.91 -6.72
C TYR A 118 -6.58 2.94 -7.35
N THR A 119 -6.63 3.33 -8.62
CA THR A 119 -7.85 3.26 -9.44
C THR A 119 -7.54 2.60 -10.76
N ASP A 120 -8.27 1.53 -11.08
CA ASP A 120 -8.13 0.80 -12.33
C ASP A 120 -9.18 1.32 -13.33
N ASN A 121 -8.74 1.76 -14.50
CA ASN A 121 -9.60 2.18 -15.60
C ASN A 121 -9.36 1.25 -16.79
N LYS A 122 -10.44 0.77 -17.41
CA LYS A 122 -10.35 0.13 -18.72
C LYS A 122 -10.36 1.20 -19.80
N LEU A 123 -9.38 1.19 -20.69
CA LEU A 123 -9.37 1.99 -21.90
C LEU A 123 -10.01 1.21 -23.05
N ASP A 124 -10.30 1.91 -24.15
CA ASP A 124 -10.77 1.29 -25.38
C ASP A 124 -9.75 0.22 -25.84
N GLY A 125 -10.22 -0.99 -26.14
CA GLY A 125 -9.35 -2.14 -26.45
C GLY A 125 -8.98 -3.03 -25.25
N ASP A 126 -9.71 -2.95 -24.13
CA ASP A 126 -9.50 -3.76 -22.90
C ASP A 126 -8.16 -3.52 -22.17
N VAL A 127 -7.40 -2.51 -22.58
CA VAL A 127 -6.12 -2.17 -21.94
C VAL A 127 -6.35 -1.51 -20.58
N GLN A 128 -5.74 -2.06 -19.54
CA GLN A 128 -5.90 -1.57 -18.17
C GLN A 128 -4.91 -0.46 -17.84
N ARG A 129 -5.44 0.72 -17.52
CA ARG A 129 -4.68 1.85 -16.96
C ARG A 129 -4.92 1.97 -15.47
N THR A 130 -3.87 1.83 -14.68
CA THR A 130 -3.95 2.07 -13.23
C THR A 130 -3.38 3.44 -12.87
N ILE A 131 -4.06 4.20 -12.03
CA ILE A 131 -3.47 5.35 -11.33
C ILE A 131 -3.17 4.91 -9.91
N LEU A 132 -1.90 4.91 -9.52
CA LEU A 132 -1.43 4.63 -8.17
C LEU A 132 -1.13 5.93 -7.44
N TYR A 133 -1.85 6.18 -6.36
CA TYR A 133 -1.64 7.30 -5.46
C TYR A 133 -0.75 6.85 -4.30
N VAL A 134 0.48 7.39 -4.26
CA VAL A 134 1.40 7.23 -3.13
C VAL A 134 1.19 8.38 -2.16
N SER A 135 1.04 8.07 -0.87
CA SER A 135 0.78 9.11 0.13
C SER A 135 2.01 10.02 0.32
N GLN A 136 1.78 11.33 0.45
CA GLN A 136 2.83 12.33 0.67
C GLN A 136 3.65 12.02 1.92
N ASN A 137 2.98 11.58 2.99
CA ASN A 137 3.62 11.18 4.23
C ASN A 137 4.66 10.07 4.04
N ALA A 138 4.53 9.21 3.02
CA ALA A 138 5.52 8.18 2.74
C ALA A 138 6.86 8.76 2.29
N PHE A 139 6.88 9.95 1.68
CA PHE A 139 8.12 10.62 1.28
C PHE A 139 8.73 11.46 2.40
N GLU A 140 7.93 11.88 3.38
CA GLU A 140 8.29 12.81 4.46
C GLU A 140 8.66 12.10 5.77
N GLN A 141 9.25 10.91 5.69
CA GLN A 141 9.74 10.21 6.88
C GLN A 141 11.05 10.83 7.40
N ASN A 142 11.45 10.48 8.62
CA ASN A 142 12.63 11.04 9.27
C ASN A 142 13.97 10.71 8.60
N SER A 143 13.97 9.79 7.62
CA SER A 143 15.18 9.42 6.87
C SER A 143 14.80 8.82 5.51
N TYR A 144 15.72 8.89 4.55
CA TYR A 144 15.57 8.29 3.22
C TYR A 144 15.12 6.82 3.29
N ASN A 145 15.77 6.01 4.14
CA ASN A 145 15.45 4.59 4.31
C ASN A 145 14.03 4.36 4.84
N GLN A 146 13.55 5.20 5.76
CA GLN A 146 12.18 5.11 6.25
C GLN A 146 11.19 5.52 5.16
N SER A 147 11.50 6.55 4.37
CA SER A 147 10.66 6.96 3.24
C SER A 147 10.56 5.83 2.21
N ARG A 148 11.71 5.25 1.84
CA ARG A 148 11.77 4.07 0.97
C ARG A 148 10.92 2.93 1.51
N GLY A 149 11.01 2.61 2.80
CA GLY A 149 10.18 1.56 3.39
C GLY A 149 8.68 1.86 3.38
N ALA A 150 8.28 3.11 3.62
CA ALA A 150 6.89 3.52 3.57
C ALA A 150 6.32 3.49 2.13
N VAL A 151 7.14 3.86 1.15
CA VAL A 151 6.80 3.72 -0.28
C VAL A 151 6.72 2.24 -0.67
N MET A 152 7.68 1.42 -0.23
CA MET A 152 7.66 -0.03 -0.45
C MET A 152 6.41 -0.70 0.14
N ASP A 153 5.98 -0.35 1.36
CA ASP A 153 4.72 -0.83 1.95
C ASP A 153 3.53 -0.61 0.98
N GLN A 154 3.42 0.59 0.42
CA GLN A 154 2.34 0.92 -0.52
C GLN A 154 2.49 0.14 -1.84
N LEU A 155 3.70 0.02 -2.38
CA LEU A 155 3.96 -0.72 -3.61
C LEU A 155 3.65 -2.22 -3.46
N VAL A 156 4.09 -2.87 -2.38
CA VAL A 156 3.82 -4.31 -2.20
C VAL A 156 2.34 -4.57 -1.94
N ARG A 157 1.64 -3.64 -1.29
CA ARG A 157 0.17 -3.73 -1.12
C ARG A 157 -0.58 -3.45 -2.42
N TYR A 158 -0.08 -2.56 -3.27
CA TYR A 158 -0.56 -2.42 -4.65
C TYR A 158 -0.43 -3.74 -5.42
N MET A 159 0.68 -4.47 -5.21
CA MET A 159 0.91 -5.82 -5.73
C MET A 159 0.16 -6.92 -4.96
N GLY A 160 -0.79 -6.60 -4.09
CA GLY A 160 -1.68 -7.58 -3.46
C GLY A 160 -1.23 -8.15 -2.12
N MET A 161 -0.09 -7.71 -1.57
CA MET A 161 0.18 -7.98 -0.15
C MET A 161 -0.86 -7.30 0.75
N ARG A 162 -1.17 -7.93 1.88
CA ARG A 162 -1.93 -7.30 2.96
C ARG A 162 -1.01 -7.03 4.15
N LYS A 163 -1.43 -6.16 5.05
CA LYS A 163 -0.64 -5.82 6.25
C LYS A 163 -0.50 -7.04 7.13
N GLU A 164 0.74 -7.33 7.56
CA GLU A 164 1.03 -8.51 8.38
C GLU A 164 0.24 -8.51 9.70
N LEU A 165 0.08 -7.34 10.33
CA LEU A 165 -0.68 -7.19 11.59
C LEU A 165 -2.17 -7.54 11.45
N LEU A 166 -2.71 -7.55 10.23
CA LEU A 166 -4.11 -7.88 9.97
C LEU A 166 -4.32 -9.36 9.64
N ARG A 167 -3.27 -10.19 9.68
CA ARG A 167 -3.40 -11.62 9.45
C ARG A 167 -4.31 -12.25 10.50
N PRO A 168 -5.09 -13.29 10.14
CA PRO A 168 -5.96 -13.98 11.09
C PRO A 168 -5.17 -14.65 12.24
N ASP A 169 -3.92 -15.04 12.00
CA ASP A 169 -3.02 -15.65 13.00
C ASP A 169 -2.14 -14.63 13.74
N ALA A 170 -2.23 -13.32 13.43
CA ALA A 170 -1.33 -12.30 13.98
C ALA A 170 -1.38 -12.23 15.52
N ALA A 171 -2.57 -12.34 16.11
CA ALA A 171 -2.79 -12.24 17.56
C ALA A 171 -2.02 -13.29 18.38
N SER A 172 -1.64 -14.41 17.75
CA SER A 172 -0.79 -15.42 18.37
C SER A 172 0.63 -14.91 18.54
N TYR A 173 1.16 -14.06 17.65
CA TYR A 173 2.56 -13.66 17.60
C TYR A 173 2.82 -12.22 18.09
N ILE A 174 1.84 -11.35 17.95
CA ILE A 174 1.93 -9.93 18.28
C ILE A 174 0.62 -9.44 18.89
N GLN A 175 0.69 -8.63 19.93
CA GLN A 175 -0.48 -8.09 20.61
C GLN A 175 -0.35 -6.58 20.77
N GLU A 176 -1.47 -5.88 20.56
CA GLU A 176 -1.56 -4.44 20.82
C GLU A 176 -1.74 -4.21 22.33
N HIS A 177 -1.04 -3.22 22.88
CA HIS A 177 -1.24 -2.79 24.28
C HIS A 177 -1.95 -1.42 24.38
N VAL A 178 -2.27 -0.82 23.23
CA VAL A 178 -3.03 0.43 23.14
C VAL A 178 -4.43 0.06 22.64
N PRO A 179 -5.51 0.42 23.37
CA PRO A 179 -6.87 0.14 22.91
C PRO A 179 -7.16 0.84 21.58
N ARG A 180 -7.52 0.06 20.56
CA ARG A 180 -7.97 0.56 19.26
C ARG A 180 -9.17 -0.24 18.79
N ALA A 181 -10.03 0.39 17.99
CA ALA A 181 -11.10 -0.32 17.30
C ALA A 181 -10.51 -1.45 16.45
N ALA A 182 -11.16 -2.61 16.49
CA ALA A 182 -10.74 -3.76 15.68
C ALA A 182 -10.79 -3.38 14.19
N PRO A 183 -9.67 -3.46 13.46
CA PRO A 183 -9.65 -3.14 12.05
C PRO A 183 -10.44 -4.20 11.27
N ALA A 184 -11.03 -3.80 10.13
CA ALA A 184 -11.60 -4.75 9.19
C ALA A 184 -10.51 -5.72 8.71
N THR A 185 -10.77 -7.02 8.80
CA THR A 185 -9.83 -8.05 8.35
C THR A 185 -9.92 -8.16 6.83
N PRO A 186 -8.83 -7.89 6.08
CA PRO A 186 -8.85 -8.03 4.64
C PRO A 186 -8.81 -9.51 4.25
N ARG A 187 -9.30 -9.84 3.05
CA ARG A 187 -9.07 -11.16 2.45
C ARG A 187 -7.61 -11.28 2.02
N PHE A 188 -6.92 -12.29 2.53
CA PHE A 188 -5.53 -12.60 2.18
C PHE A 188 -5.48 -13.56 0.99
N HIS A 189 -4.43 -13.42 0.17
CA HIS A 189 -4.10 -14.45 -0.80
C HIS A 189 -3.63 -15.71 -0.05
N PRO A 190 -4.05 -16.94 -0.44
CA PRO A 190 -3.66 -18.17 0.26
C PRO A 190 -2.15 -18.32 0.43
N SER A 191 -1.37 -17.99 -0.61
CA SER A 191 0.10 -18.03 -0.55
C SER A 191 0.72 -17.07 0.47
N GLN A 192 0.02 -16.04 0.96
CA GLN A 192 0.56 -15.19 2.03
C GLN A 192 0.45 -15.88 3.39
N LEU A 193 -0.59 -16.69 3.59
CA LEU A 193 -0.88 -17.40 4.84
C LEU A 193 -0.15 -18.75 4.93
N SER A 194 0.35 -19.29 3.82
CA SER A 194 1.21 -20.49 3.82
C SER A 194 2.59 -20.25 4.41
N TRP A 195 2.96 -18.99 4.65
CA TRP A 195 4.26 -18.60 5.18
C TRP A 195 4.13 -18.04 6.61
N PRO A 196 5.17 -18.22 7.43
CA PRO A 196 5.16 -17.80 8.82
C PRO A 196 4.91 -16.30 8.97
N PHE A 197 4.35 -15.93 10.12
CA PHE A 197 4.20 -14.55 10.54
C PHE A 197 5.55 -13.84 10.62
N ASP A 198 5.65 -12.62 10.08
CA ASP A 198 6.87 -11.82 10.07
C ASP A 198 6.70 -10.44 10.74
N PRO A 199 7.08 -10.28 12.02
CA PRO A 199 6.98 -8.99 12.70
C PRO A 199 7.90 -7.93 12.10
N GLU A 200 8.92 -8.34 11.34
CA GLU A 200 9.87 -7.45 10.68
C GLU A 200 9.36 -6.99 9.30
N SER A 201 8.23 -7.49 8.80
CA SER A 201 7.72 -7.21 7.45
C SER A 201 7.69 -5.72 7.11
N VAL A 202 7.94 -5.38 5.85
CA VAL A 202 7.79 -4.02 5.31
C VAL A 202 6.35 -3.51 5.42
N THR A 203 5.37 -4.42 5.53
CA THR A 203 3.95 -4.06 5.71
C THR A 203 3.55 -3.81 7.17
N VAL A 204 4.50 -4.00 8.11
CA VAL A 204 4.33 -3.64 9.53
C VAL A 204 4.81 -2.19 9.72
N PRO A 205 3.92 -1.25 10.08
CA PRO A 205 4.27 0.15 10.25
C PRO A 205 5.37 0.36 11.28
N LEU A 206 6.27 1.31 11.00
CA LEU A 206 7.32 1.73 11.95
C LEU A 206 6.75 2.08 13.33
N SER A 207 5.54 2.66 13.37
CA SER A 207 4.84 3.02 14.59
C SER A 207 4.38 1.81 15.42
N ALA A 208 4.23 0.63 14.84
CA ALA A 208 3.76 -0.57 15.54
C ALA A 208 4.65 -0.96 16.71
N ARG A 209 5.97 -0.70 16.61
CA ARG A 209 6.92 -0.90 17.71
C ARG A 209 6.54 -0.15 19.00
N LYS A 210 5.80 0.95 18.90
CA LYS A 210 5.37 1.75 20.06
C LYS A 210 4.03 1.29 20.64
N SER A 211 3.25 0.50 19.91
CA SER A 211 1.89 0.11 20.31
C SER A 211 1.68 -1.40 20.41
N HIS A 212 2.67 -2.20 20.04
CA HIS A 212 2.61 -3.66 20.07
C HIS A 212 3.79 -4.27 20.82
N TYR A 213 3.59 -5.48 21.33
CA TYR A 213 4.64 -6.35 21.88
C TYR A 213 4.54 -7.75 21.27
N LEU A 214 5.68 -8.44 21.19
CA LEU A 214 5.74 -9.83 20.75
C LEU A 214 5.34 -10.78 21.87
N THR A 215 4.59 -11.82 21.51
CA THR A 215 4.14 -12.85 22.46
C THR A 215 5.20 -13.93 22.67
N GLU A 216 4.90 -14.90 23.55
CA GLU A 216 5.71 -16.10 23.72
C GLU A 216 5.83 -16.99 22.46
N TYR A 217 4.98 -16.79 21.45
CA TYR A 217 5.05 -17.51 20.17
C TYR A 217 6.01 -16.87 19.17
N CYS A 218 6.58 -15.70 19.50
CA CYS A 218 7.65 -15.07 18.71
C CYS A 218 8.96 -14.85 19.50
N PRO A 219 9.51 -15.90 20.16
CA PRO A 219 10.65 -15.77 21.06
C PRO A 219 11.96 -15.38 20.36
N ALA A 220 12.10 -15.67 19.06
CA ALA A 220 13.33 -15.40 18.31
C ALA A 220 13.50 -13.94 17.85
N ARG A 221 12.56 -13.07 18.21
CA ARG A 221 12.62 -11.62 17.95
C ARG A 221 12.37 -10.82 19.23
N ASN A 222 12.62 -9.53 19.16
CA ASN A 222 12.34 -8.57 20.23
C ASN A 222 11.41 -7.48 19.71
N ASP A 223 10.76 -6.75 20.61
CA ASP A 223 9.85 -5.65 20.23
C ASP A 223 10.57 -4.57 19.38
N ALA A 224 11.88 -4.43 19.56
CA ALA A 224 12.72 -3.56 18.73
C ALA A 224 12.77 -3.95 17.24
N ASP A 225 12.49 -5.21 16.93
CA ASP A 225 12.48 -5.75 15.57
C ASP A 225 11.14 -5.52 14.86
N ILE A 226 10.06 -5.17 15.58
CA ILE A 226 8.76 -4.87 14.97
C ILE A 226 8.91 -3.75 13.93
N GLY A 227 8.42 -4.00 12.71
CA GLY A 227 8.47 -3.07 11.58
C GLY A 227 9.89 -2.76 11.08
N ALA A 228 10.86 -3.65 11.30
CA ALA A 228 12.24 -3.42 10.87
C ALA A 228 12.39 -3.25 9.35
N GLY A 229 11.66 -4.00 8.54
CA GLY A 229 11.67 -3.92 7.08
C GLY A 229 11.27 -2.53 6.60
N GLN A 230 10.18 -1.98 7.14
CA GLN A 230 9.77 -0.61 6.82
C GLN A 230 10.77 0.43 7.34
N ARG A 231 11.33 0.23 8.54
CA ARG A 231 12.30 1.16 9.11
C ARG A 231 13.58 1.28 8.28
N VAL A 232 14.08 0.16 7.80
CA VAL A 232 15.34 0.08 7.03
C VAL A 232 15.08 0.29 5.53
N GLY A 233 13.82 0.20 5.10
CA GLY A 233 13.44 0.27 3.70
C GLY A 233 13.96 -0.93 2.92
N LEU A 234 13.81 -2.13 3.47
CA LEU A 234 14.23 -3.37 2.83
C LEU A 234 13.11 -4.38 2.90
N LEU A 235 13.00 -5.17 1.82
CA LEU A 235 12.12 -6.31 1.77
C LEU A 235 12.70 -7.42 2.66
N THR A 236 11.94 -7.91 3.64
CA THR A 236 12.41 -9.05 4.43
C THR A 236 12.49 -10.29 3.55
N ARG A 237 13.17 -11.33 4.04
CA ARG A 237 13.16 -12.63 3.35
C ARG A 237 11.74 -13.14 3.15
N TRP A 238 10.87 -12.98 4.16
CA TRP A 238 9.51 -13.51 4.13
C TRP A 238 8.56 -12.68 3.27
N ASP A 239 8.73 -11.35 3.22
CA ASP A 239 8.03 -10.51 2.25
C ASP A 239 8.35 -10.93 0.81
N ALA A 240 9.64 -11.17 0.51
CA ALA A 240 10.09 -11.64 -0.80
C ALA A 240 9.51 -13.02 -1.16
N ILE A 241 9.53 -13.96 -0.21
CA ILE A 241 8.93 -15.29 -0.39
C ILE A 241 7.44 -15.20 -0.67
N LYS A 242 6.69 -14.37 0.08
CA LYS A 242 5.25 -14.17 -0.12
C LYS A 242 4.96 -13.59 -1.51
N LEU A 243 5.70 -12.56 -1.92
CA LEU A 243 5.58 -11.99 -3.27
C LEU A 243 5.91 -13.03 -4.34
N ASN A 244 7.04 -13.73 -4.24
CA ASN A 244 7.41 -14.75 -5.22
C ASN A 244 6.40 -15.89 -5.27
N SER A 245 5.79 -16.28 -4.15
CA SER A 245 4.74 -17.31 -4.14
C SER A 245 3.47 -16.88 -4.86
N MET A 246 3.23 -15.57 -5.03
CA MET A 246 2.10 -15.04 -5.78
C MET A 246 2.43 -14.83 -7.27
N TYR A 247 3.69 -14.50 -7.60
CA TYR A 247 4.06 -14.03 -8.95
C TYR A 247 5.03 -14.95 -9.72
N CYS A 248 5.84 -15.74 -9.01
CA CYS A 248 6.85 -16.65 -9.56
C CYS A 248 7.14 -17.80 -8.59
N PRO A 249 6.14 -18.68 -8.33
CA PRO A 249 6.24 -19.75 -7.33
C PRO A 249 7.42 -20.69 -7.58
N GLN A 250 7.87 -20.84 -8.82
CA GLN A 250 9.04 -21.63 -9.20
C GLN A 250 10.36 -21.13 -8.61
N LEU A 251 10.43 -19.87 -8.14
CA LEU A 251 11.62 -19.29 -7.51
C LEU A 251 11.62 -19.41 -5.98
N VAL A 252 10.59 -20.05 -5.40
CA VAL A 252 10.41 -20.10 -3.95
C VAL A 252 11.10 -21.33 -3.38
N GLU A 253 12.20 -21.10 -2.68
CA GLU A 253 12.90 -22.13 -1.90
C GLU A 253 12.96 -21.71 -0.42
N ALA A 254 12.01 -22.20 0.36
CA ALA A 254 11.90 -21.88 1.78
C ALA A 254 11.16 -22.98 2.57
N ASP A 255 11.54 -23.10 3.84
CA ASP A 255 10.88 -23.98 4.80
C ASP A 255 9.89 -23.16 5.65
N PRO A 256 8.57 -23.43 5.56
CA PRO A 256 7.54 -22.73 6.34
C PRO A 256 7.75 -22.81 7.86
N GLN A 257 8.42 -23.86 8.35
CA GLN A 257 8.66 -24.06 9.78
C GLN A 257 9.81 -23.18 10.31
N ARG A 258 10.55 -22.50 9.44
CA ARG A 258 11.77 -21.75 9.80
C ARG A 258 11.57 -20.23 9.78
N GLY A 259 10.42 -19.77 10.25
CA GLY A 259 10.05 -18.37 10.34
C GLY A 259 10.89 -17.50 11.28
N PRO A 260 10.73 -16.17 11.21
CA PRO A 260 11.51 -15.22 12.00
C PRO A 260 11.21 -15.34 13.50
N CYS A 261 9.99 -15.77 13.86
CA CYS A 261 9.58 -16.00 15.23
C CYS A 261 10.24 -17.20 15.91
N VAL A 262 10.77 -18.16 15.14
CA VAL A 262 11.37 -19.41 15.68
C VAL A 262 12.85 -19.56 15.37
N VAL A 263 13.36 -18.88 14.33
CA VAL A 263 14.79 -18.91 13.97
C VAL A 263 15.50 -17.66 14.50
N PRO A 264 16.33 -17.75 15.55
CA PRO A 264 17.06 -16.61 16.10
C PRO A 264 18.21 -16.19 15.20
N ARG A 265 18.49 -14.88 15.17
CA ARG A 265 19.73 -14.37 14.58
C ARG A 265 20.91 -14.77 15.47
N LYS A 266 22.11 -14.95 14.89
CA LYS A 266 23.32 -15.34 15.65
C LYS A 266 23.56 -14.45 16.88
N LYS A 267 23.37 -13.14 16.73
CA LYS A 267 23.50 -12.15 17.82
C LYS A 267 22.46 -12.29 18.94
N ASP A 268 21.29 -12.87 18.65
CA ASP A 268 20.16 -12.97 19.58
C ASP A 268 20.06 -14.34 20.28
N LEU A 269 20.96 -15.28 19.98
CA LEU A 269 20.90 -16.66 20.50
C LEU A 269 20.82 -16.74 22.03
N LYS A 270 21.57 -15.90 22.74
CA LYS A 270 21.55 -15.85 24.22
C LYS A 270 20.18 -15.40 24.73
N SER A 271 19.64 -14.31 24.16
CA SER A 271 18.32 -13.77 24.52
C SER A 271 17.21 -14.79 24.24
N PHE A 272 17.25 -15.43 23.07
CA PHE A 272 16.31 -16.47 22.67
C PHE A 272 16.27 -17.65 23.66
N LYS A 273 17.44 -18.20 24.02
CA LYS A 273 17.53 -19.30 25.00
C LYS A 273 16.93 -18.90 26.35
N LYS A 274 17.21 -17.68 26.82
CA LYS A 274 16.67 -17.14 28.08
C LYS A 274 15.14 -16.97 28.04
N LYS A 275 14.58 -16.49 26.93
CA LYS A 275 13.12 -16.37 26.76
C LYS A 275 12.45 -17.75 26.78
N LEU A 276 13.00 -18.71 26.03
CA LEU A 276 12.47 -20.07 25.98
C LEU A 276 12.48 -20.76 27.36
N SER A 277 13.53 -20.58 28.16
CA SER A 277 13.54 -21.12 29.53
C SER A 277 12.48 -20.44 30.40
N GLY A 278 12.36 -19.10 30.32
CA GLY A 278 11.35 -18.35 31.07
C GLY A 278 9.91 -18.78 30.77
N TYR A 279 9.56 -18.97 29.50
CA TYR A 279 8.21 -19.44 29.12
C TYR A 279 7.94 -20.87 29.58
N LYS A 280 8.96 -21.75 29.56
CA LYS A 280 8.82 -23.12 30.08
C LYS A 280 8.58 -23.14 31.60
N GLU A 281 9.19 -22.23 32.35
CA GLU A 281 8.97 -22.11 33.79
C GLU A 281 7.58 -21.55 34.10
N GLN A 282 7.10 -20.58 33.33
CA GLN A 282 5.75 -20.03 33.47
C GLN A 282 4.67 -21.09 33.20
N LYS A 283 4.86 -21.97 32.21
CA LYS A 283 3.90 -23.06 31.90
C LYS A 283 3.87 -24.20 32.93
N LYS A 284 4.82 -24.25 33.86
CA LYS A 284 4.84 -25.24 34.96
C LYS A 284 4.13 -24.74 36.22
N ARG A 285 3.79 -23.45 36.27
CA ARG A 285 3.03 -22.83 37.37
C ARG A 285 1.56 -22.77 36.99
#